data_AF-A0A645I6N6-F1
#
_entry.id   AF-A0A645I6N6-F1
#
_cell.length_a   1.000
_cell.length_b   1.000
_cell.length_c   1.000
_cell.angle_alpha   90.00
_cell.angle_beta   90.00
_cell.angle_gamma   90.00
#
_symmetry.space_group_name_H-M   'P 1'
#
loop_
_entity.id
_entity.type
_entity.pdbx_description
1 polymer ?
#
loop_
_entity_poly.entity_id
_entity_poly.type
_entity_poly.pdbx_seq_one_letter_code
_entity_poly.pdbx_strand_id
1 'polypeptide(L)'
;MQKRVANVIRTLAEAEVNPIVSIHDHGAGGHLNCLSELVETTGGKIDVSKLPVGDPTLSAKEIVGNESQERMGMLMKTEDIEMVQHIAERERAPMYVVGETTGDMRLTFLPPNPL
;
A
#
# COMPACT_ATOMS: atom_id res chain seq x y z
N MET A 1 -12.81 4.30 8.82
CA MET A 1 -11.98 3.38 8.01
C MET A 1 -11.10 2.48 8.88
N GLN A 2 -10.35 3.00 9.87
CA GLN A 2 -9.33 2.33 10.67
C GLN A 2 -9.77 1.00 11.28
N LYS A 3 -10.99 0.90 11.83
CA LYS A 3 -11.50 -0.35 12.39
C LYS A 3 -11.62 -1.48 11.35
N ARG A 4 -11.96 -1.14 10.09
CA ARG A 4 -12.07 -2.13 9.00
C ARG A 4 -10.69 -2.64 8.60
N VAL A 5 -9.72 -1.74 8.45
CA VAL A 5 -8.31 -2.09 8.22
C VAL A 5 -7.77 -2.96 9.36
N ALA A 6 -8.06 -2.63 10.62
CA ALA A 6 -7.66 -3.43 11.77
C ALA A 6 -8.27 -4.85 11.77
N ASN A 7 -9.51 -5.03 11.27
CA ASN A 7 -10.11 -6.36 11.14
C ASN A 7 -9.42 -7.21 10.06
N VAL A 8 -8.98 -6.59 8.95
CA VAL A 8 -8.17 -7.28 7.93
C VAL A 8 -6.87 -7.75 8.55
N ILE A 9 -6.11 -6.85 9.18
CA ILE A 9 -4.83 -7.17 9.83
C ILE A 9 -5.02 -8.27 10.88
N ARG A 10 -6.05 -8.18 11.71
CA ARG A 10 -6.36 -9.22 12.70
C ARG A 10 -6.62 -10.57 12.04
N THR A 11 -7.43 -10.61 10.99
CA THR A 11 -7.73 -11.86 10.25
C THR A 11 -6.45 -12.49 9.69
N LEU A 12 -5.54 -11.69 9.13
CA LEU A 12 -4.26 -12.17 8.60
C LEU A 12 -3.32 -12.66 9.71
N ALA A 13 -3.25 -11.94 10.82
CA ALA A 13 -2.40 -12.29 11.95
C ALA A 13 -2.90 -13.53 12.72
N GLU A 14 -4.20 -13.81 12.69
CA GLU A 14 -4.83 -14.99 13.30
C GLU A 14 -4.90 -16.19 12.35
N ALA A 15 -4.46 -16.06 11.09
CA ALA A 15 -4.45 -17.15 10.12
C ALA A 15 -3.35 -18.18 10.42
N GLU A 16 -3.55 -19.44 10.00
CA GLU A 16 -2.53 -20.49 10.13
C GLU A 16 -1.21 -20.13 9.42
N VAL A 17 -1.32 -19.42 8.29
CA VAL A 17 -0.20 -18.84 7.57
C VAL A 17 -0.45 -17.35 7.40
N ASN A 18 0.37 -16.52 8.04
CA ASN A 18 0.28 -15.07 7.94
C ASN A 18 1.05 -14.58 6.68
N PRO A 19 0.37 -13.99 5.69
CA PRO A 19 1.01 -13.54 4.44
C PRO A 19 1.74 -12.19 4.57
N ILE A 20 1.62 -11.49 5.71
CA ILE A 20 2.25 -10.19 5.91
C ILE A 20 3.76 -10.38 6.03
N VAL A 21 4.51 -9.92 5.03
CA VAL A 21 5.98 -9.85 5.08
C VAL A 21 6.40 -8.62 5.89
N SER A 22 5.76 -7.48 5.65
CA SER A 22 5.95 -6.25 6.41
C SER A 22 4.70 -5.38 6.34
N ILE A 23 4.48 -4.55 7.35
CA ILE A 23 3.36 -3.61 7.41
C ILE A 23 3.81 -2.31 8.09
N HIS A 24 3.37 -1.17 7.58
CA HIS A 24 3.71 0.14 8.13
C HIS A 24 2.51 1.09 8.01
N ASP A 25 2.34 2.00 8.97
CA ASP A 25 1.29 3.02 8.91
C ASP A 25 1.67 4.19 7.99
N HIS A 26 0.66 4.91 7.51
CA HIS A 26 0.87 6.21 6.85
C HIS A 26 0.70 7.32 7.89
N GLY A 27 1.81 7.94 8.27
CA GLY A 27 1.85 9.13 9.12
C GLY A 27 2.40 10.33 8.35
N ALA A 28 3.42 10.97 8.94
CA ALA A 28 4.13 12.08 8.32
C ALA A 28 4.78 11.66 7.00
N GLY A 29 4.66 12.48 5.96
CA GLY A 29 5.20 12.18 4.62
C GLY A 29 4.38 11.19 3.79
N GLY A 30 3.25 10.68 4.30
CA GLY A 30 2.25 9.96 3.51
C GLY A 30 2.76 8.66 2.86
N HIS A 31 2.41 8.46 1.59
CA HIS A 31 2.83 7.27 0.84
C HIS A 31 4.36 7.23 0.65
N LEU A 32 5.01 8.40 0.52
CA LEU A 32 6.46 8.45 0.35
C LEU A 32 7.19 7.77 1.52
N ASN A 33 6.90 8.18 2.75
CA ASN A 33 7.58 7.65 3.92
C ASN A 33 7.28 6.15 4.08
N CYS A 34 5.99 5.81 4.15
CA CYS A 34 5.52 4.45 4.37
C CYS A 34 6.08 3.46 3.33
N LEU A 35 6.01 3.80 2.04
CA LEU A 35 6.49 2.90 0.99
C LEU A 35 8.02 2.82 0.95
N SER A 36 8.74 3.90 1.26
CA SER A 36 10.20 3.89 1.32
C SER A 36 10.74 2.99 2.43
N GLU A 37 10.10 2.97 3.60
CA GLU A 37 10.47 2.09 4.72
C GLU A 37 10.11 0.63 4.42
N LEU A 38 8.96 0.38 3.77
CA LEU A 38 8.57 -0.98 3.37
C LEU A 38 9.53 -1.63 2.38
N VAL A 39 10.15 -0.83 1.50
CA VAL A 39 11.05 -1.34 0.46
C VAL A 39 12.51 -0.98 0.70
N GLU A 40 12.89 -0.52 1.88
CA GLU A 40 14.24 0.01 2.19
C GLU A 40 15.37 -0.93 1.74
N THR A 41 15.20 -2.24 1.94
CA THR A 41 16.21 -3.27 1.64
C THR A 41 16.06 -3.91 0.26
N THR A 42 15.10 -3.46 -0.55
CA THR A 42 14.82 -4.06 -1.87
C THR A 42 14.73 -3.04 -2.99
N GLY A 43 14.33 -1.79 -2.73
CA GLY A 43 13.81 -0.90 -3.75
C GLY A 43 12.42 -1.31 -4.22
N GLY A 44 11.76 -0.44 -4.99
CA GLY A 44 10.42 -0.70 -5.48
C GLY A 44 9.98 0.23 -6.59
N LYS A 45 9.05 -0.26 -7.41
CA LYS A 45 8.36 0.53 -8.44
C LYS A 45 6.91 0.70 -8.06
N ILE A 46 6.50 1.95 -7.86
CA ILE A 46 5.15 2.32 -7.44
C ILE A 46 4.46 3.04 -8.59
N ASP A 47 3.32 2.53 -9.02
CA ASP A 47 2.45 3.16 -10.00
C ASP A 47 1.52 4.17 -9.30
N VAL A 48 1.78 5.47 -9.52
CA VAL A 48 1.02 6.55 -8.88
C VAL A 48 -0.46 6.51 -9.27
N SER A 49 -0.81 6.00 -10.46
CA SER A 49 -2.20 5.89 -10.90
C SER A 49 -3.03 4.89 -10.10
N LYS A 50 -2.37 3.96 -9.39
CA LYS A 50 -3.03 2.94 -8.55
C LYS A 50 -3.18 3.37 -7.10
N LEU A 51 -2.56 4.48 -6.69
CA LEU A 51 -2.74 5.02 -5.35
C LEU A 51 -4.18 5.55 -5.18
N PRO A 52 -4.75 5.50 -3.97
CA PRO A 52 -6.08 6.07 -3.72
C PRO A 52 -6.04 7.60 -3.89
N VAL A 53 -6.87 8.11 -4.80
CA VAL A 53 -7.01 9.55 -5.07
C VAL A 53 -8.40 10.01 -4.67
N GLY A 54 -8.49 10.89 -3.66
CA GLY A 54 -9.75 11.50 -3.24
C GLY A 54 -10.12 12.76 -4.02
N ASP A 55 -9.12 13.42 -4.61
CA ASP A 55 -9.27 14.63 -5.42
C ASP A 55 -8.45 14.48 -6.71
N PRO A 56 -9.10 14.41 -7.89
CA PRO A 56 -8.42 14.18 -9.17
C PRO A 56 -7.57 15.37 -9.64
N THR A 57 -7.63 16.52 -8.96
CA THR A 57 -6.82 17.71 -9.30
C THR A 57 -5.41 17.67 -8.72
N LEU A 58 -5.14 16.73 -7.81
CA LEU A 58 -3.84 16.61 -7.16
C LEU A 58 -2.74 16.20 -8.15
N SER A 59 -1.60 16.88 -8.06
CA SER A 59 -0.38 16.48 -8.76
C SER A 59 0.17 15.16 -8.23
N ALA A 60 1.02 14.48 -9.00
CA ALA A 60 1.70 13.26 -8.54
C ALA A 60 2.46 13.46 -7.22
N LYS A 61 3.05 14.64 -7.01
CA LYS A 61 3.75 14.99 -5.76
C LYS A 61 2.77 15.06 -4.58
N GLU A 62 1.59 15.64 -4.78
CA GLU A 62 0.56 15.73 -3.73
C GLU A 62 -0.09 14.37 -3.47
N ILE A 63 -0.31 13.55 -4.52
CA ILE A 63 -0.77 12.17 -4.35
C ILE A 63 0.24 11.36 -3.52
N VAL A 64 1.54 11.49 -3.78
CA VAL A 64 2.57 10.74 -3.04
C VAL A 64 2.80 11.29 -1.62
N GLY A 65 2.75 12.61 -1.45
CA GLY A 65 3.08 13.28 -0.19
C GLY A 65 1.91 13.56 0.75
N ASN A 66 0.65 13.35 0.35
CA ASN A 66 -0.48 13.67 1.22
C ASN A 66 -0.55 12.74 2.44
N GLU A 67 -0.99 13.31 3.56
CA GLU A 67 -1.12 12.65 4.86
C GLU A 67 -2.58 12.30 5.17
N SER A 68 -3.36 11.89 4.16
CA SER A 68 -4.70 11.35 4.38
C SER A 68 -4.65 10.18 5.39
N GLN A 69 -5.66 10.12 6.25
CA GLN A 69 -5.64 9.29 7.44
C GLN A 69 -6.09 7.85 7.16
N GLU A 70 -5.87 6.97 8.15
CA GLU A 70 -6.43 5.60 8.21
C GLU A 70 -5.96 4.66 7.10
N ARG A 71 -4.69 4.78 6.69
CA ARG A 71 -4.03 3.95 5.67
C ARG A 71 -2.87 3.15 6.26
N MET A 72 -2.69 1.94 5.75
CA MET A 72 -1.54 1.07 6.04
C MET A 72 -0.92 0.63 4.72
N GLY A 73 0.40 0.61 4.64
CA GLY A 73 1.15 -0.05 3.58
C GLY A 73 1.49 -1.47 4.01
N MET A 74 1.49 -2.40 3.07
CA MET A 74 1.71 -3.82 3.35
C MET A 74 2.52 -4.45 2.22
N LEU A 75 3.54 -5.21 2.59
CA LEU A 75 4.31 -6.06 1.69
C LEU A 75 3.87 -7.52 1.89
N MET A 76 3.60 -8.22 0.80
CA MET A 76 3.22 -9.64 0.77
C MET A 76 3.72 -10.27 -0.53
N LYS A 77 3.67 -11.60 -0.63
CA LYS A 77 3.98 -12.27 -1.90
C LYS A 77 2.81 -12.15 -2.87
N THR A 78 3.11 -12.23 -4.16
CA THR A 78 2.11 -12.16 -5.24
C THR A 78 1.03 -13.24 -5.10
N GLU A 79 1.40 -14.44 -4.63
CA GLU A 79 0.48 -15.57 -4.43
C GLU A 79 -0.59 -15.31 -3.36
N ASP A 80 -0.35 -14.38 -2.43
CA ASP A 80 -1.26 -14.07 -1.32
C ASP A 80 -2.25 -12.93 -1.65
N ILE A 81 -2.05 -12.20 -2.75
CA ILE A 81 -2.81 -10.98 -3.07
C ILE A 81 -4.31 -11.26 -3.14
N GLU A 82 -4.73 -12.32 -3.84
CA GLU A 82 -6.15 -12.64 -4.04
C GLU A 82 -6.85 -12.96 -2.71
N MET A 83 -6.18 -13.70 -1.83
CA MET A 83 -6.67 -14.03 -0.50
C MET A 83 -6.85 -12.77 0.35
N VAL A 84 -5.84 -11.90 0.39
CA VAL A 84 -5.89 -10.65 1.17
C VAL A 84 -6.95 -9.71 0.61
N GLN A 85 -7.09 -9.61 -0.72
CA GLN A 85 -8.13 -8.84 -1.39
C GLN A 85 -9.53 -9.32 -0.99
N HIS A 86 -9.77 -10.64 -0.96
CA HIS A 86 -11.04 -11.21 -0.53
C HIS A 86 -11.38 -10.86 0.93
N ILE A 87 -10.38 -10.90 1.83
CA ILE A 87 -10.55 -10.51 3.24
C ILE A 87 -10.85 -9.00 3.33
N ALA A 88 -10.12 -8.17 2.58
CA ALA A 88 -10.31 -6.73 2.55
C ALA A 88 -11.72 -6.36 2.08
N GLU A 89 -12.23 -7.01 1.04
CA GLU A 89 -13.60 -6.86 0.55
C GLU A 89 -14.64 -7.26 1.59
N ARG A 90 -14.46 -8.41 2.24
CA ARG A 90 -15.33 -8.87 3.35
C ARG A 90 -15.43 -7.83 4.46
N GLU A 91 -14.30 -7.25 4.87
CA GLU A 91 -14.24 -6.22 5.90
C GLU A 91 -14.60 -4.81 5.39
N ARG A 92 -14.85 -4.65 4.09
CA ARG A 92 -15.12 -3.37 3.40
C ARG A 92 -14.00 -2.35 3.59
N ALA A 93 -12.76 -2.83 3.55
CA ALA A 93 -11.54 -2.05 3.57
C ALA A 93 -10.98 -1.97 2.13
N PRO A 94 -10.91 -0.78 1.52
CA PRO A 94 -10.30 -0.63 0.20
C PRO A 94 -8.83 -1.08 0.21
N MET A 95 -8.45 -1.89 -0.77
CA MET A 95 -7.08 -2.37 -0.97
C MET A 95 -6.66 -2.02 -2.40
N TYR A 96 -5.40 -1.60 -2.54
CA TYR A 96 -4.82 -1.20 -3.82
C TYR A 96 -3.45 -1.88 -3.95
N VAL A 97 -3.25 -2.64 -5.02
CA VAL A 97 -1.94 -3.18 -5.36
C VAL A 97 -1.21 -2.13 -6.20
N VAL A 98 -0.31 -1.39 -5.57
CA VAL A 98 0.26 -0.17 -6.16
C VAL A 98 1.65 -0.35 -6.77
N GLY A 99 2.31 -1.48 -6.55
CA GLY A 99 3.68 -1.67 -7.00
C GLY A 99 4.27 -3.01 -6.62
N GLU A 100 5.57 -3.14 -6.87
CA GLU A 100 6.36 -4.34 -6.61
C GLU A 100 7.77 -3.97 -6.12
N THR A 101 8.41 -4.88 -5.38
CA THR A 101 9.83 -4.76 -5.01
C THR A 101 10.72 -5.13 -6.20
N THR A 102 11.89 -4.51 -6.30
CA THR A 102 12.74 -4.61 -7.51
C THR A 102 14.08 -5.31 -7.28
N GLY A 103 14.60 -5.30 -6.06
CA GLY A 103 15.94 -5.80 -5.74
C GLY A 103 17.10 -4.89 -6.18
N ASP A 104 16.81 -3.72 -6.74
CA ASP A 104 17.82 -2.77 -7.26
C ASP A 104 18.09 -1.58 -6.31
N MET A 105 17.53 -1.63 -5.09
CA MET A 105 17.68 -0.60 -4.04
C MET A 105 17.18 0.80 -4.46
N ARG A 106 16.35 0.90 -5.51
CA ARG A 106 15.79 2.17 -5.99
C ARG A 106 14.29 2.21 -5.76
N LEU A 107 13.81 3.22 -5.06
CA LEU A 107 12.40 3.58 -5.03
C LEU A 107 12.07 4.50 -6.20
N THR A 108 11.18 4.07 -7.09
CA THR A 108 10.73 4.82 -8.25
C THR A 108 9.21 4.96 -8.22
N PHE A 109 8.72 6.20 -8.34
CA PHE A 109 7.32 6.49 -8.59
C PHE A 109 7.11 6.70 -10.09
N LEU A 110 6.37 5.79 -10.72
CA LEU A 110 5.97 5.90 -12.12
C LEU A 110 4.85 6.93 -12.22
N PRO A 111 4.95 7.91 -13.13
CA PRO A 111 3.89 8.89 -13.31
C PRO A 111 2.59 8.18 -13.73
N PRO A 112 1.42 8.72 -13.39
CA PRO A 112 0.19 8.25 -13.99
C PRO A 112 0.34 8.37 -15.52
N ASN A 113 -0.02 7.32 -16.26
CA ASN A 113 0.03 7.36 -17.72
C ASN A 113 -0.66 8.65 -18.21
N PRO A 114 -0.06 9.39 -19.16
CA PRO A 114 -0.78 10.50 -19.79
C PRO A 114 -2.05 9.92 -20.41
N LEU A 115 -3.18 10.56 -20.10
CA LEU A 115 -4.47 10.31 -20.75
C LEU A 115 -4.34 10.34 -22.27
#